data_AF-A0A925BGH4-F1
#
_entry.id   AF-A0A925BGH4-F1
#
_cell.length_a   1.000
_cell.length_b   1.000
_cell.length_c   1.000
_cell.angle_alpha   90.00
_cell.angle_beta   90.00
_cell.angle_gamma   90.00
#
_symmetry.space_group_name_H-M   'P 1'
#
loop_
_entity.id
_entity.type
_entity.pdbx_description
1 polymer ?
#
loop_
_entity_poly.entity_id
_entity_poly.type
_entity_poly.pdbx_seq_one_letter_code
_entity_poly.pdbx_strand_id
1 'polypeptide(L)'
;FSSDDHRNFNRHGESFDMGETFSGVDYETGLRAVEEIRKILPPGASMAQLALRWILMFDAVSCVIPGGKRPSQVEDNVAAAELPELNTVQMAKVNEVYDTMIRAQVHHRW
;
A
#
# COMPACT_ATOMS: atom_id res chain seq x y z
N PHE A 1 15.08 3.93 -9.41
CA PHE A 1 15.86 4.19 -8.18
C PHE A 1 17.30 4.54 -8.55
N SER A 2 18.06 5.25 -7.70
CA SER A 2 19.50 5.45 -7.94
C SER A 2 20.24 4.11 -7.88
N SER A 3 21.40 3.99 -8.51
CA SER A 3 22.12 2.71 -8.62
C SER A 3 22.49 2.09 -7.28
N ASP A 4 22.66 2.91 -6.24
CA ASP A 4 23.01 2.56 -4.86
C ASP A 4 21.79 2.36 -3.93
N ASP A 5 20.57 2.45 -4.46
CA ASP A 5 19.34 2.27 -3.68
C ASP A 5 19.13 0.80 -3.32
N HIS A 6 18.84 0.50 -2.04
CA HIS A 6 18.59 -0.87 -1.58
C HIS A 6 17.45 -1.56 -2.33
N ARG A 7 16.50 -0.78 -2.88
CA ARG A 7 15.41 -1.33 -3.69
C ARG A 7 15.88 -1.96 -5.00
N ASN A 8 17.11 -1.68 -5.44
CA ASN A 8 17.71 -2.35 -6.59
C ASN A 8 18.48 -3.62 -6.20
N PHE A 9 19.20 -3.61 -5.07
CA PHE A 9 20.09 -4.73 -4.70
C PHE A 9 19.53 -5.70 -3.66
N ASN A 10 18.39 -5.38 -3.03
CA ASN A 10 17.76 -6.20 -1.98
C ASN A 10 16.32 -6.63 -2.30
N ARG A 11 15.92 -6.52 -3.57
CA ARG A 11 14.56 -6.84 -4.04
C ARG A 11 14.21 -8.33 -3.88
N HIS A 12 15.21 -9.20 -3.77
CA HIS A 12 15.03 -10.63 -3.50
C HIS A 12 15.60 -11.04 -2.13
N GLY A 13 15.85 -10.07 -1.25
CA GLY A 13 16.32 -10.29 0.13
C GLY A 13 17.76 -10.75 0.24
N GLU A 14 18.61 -10.32 -0.70
CA GLU A 14 20.02 -10.72 -0.77
C GLU A 14 20.87 -10.12 0.35
N SER A 15 20.41 -9.07 1.03
CA SER A 15 21.13 -8.35 2.10
C SER A 15 20.32 -8.18 3.39
N PHE A 16 19.00 -8.00 3.30
CA PHE A 16 18.05 -7.86 4.41
C PHE A 16 16.80 -8.70 4.14
N ASP A 17 15.86 -8.75 5.10
CA ASP A 17 14.60 -9.48 4.90
C ASP A 17 13.85 -8.95 3.65
N MET A 18 13.37 -9.86 2.79
CA MET A 18 12.61 -9.50 1.58
C MET A 18 11.40 -8.63 1.88
N GLY A 19 10.81 -8.78 3.07
CA GLY A 19 9.69 -8.00 3.57
C GLY A 19 9.97 -6.49 3.60
N GLU A 20 11.23 -6.10 3.75
CA GLU A 20 11.63 -4.69 3.85
C GLU A 20 11.66 -3.98 2.49
N THR A 21 11.70 -4.72 1.38
CA THR A 21 11.79 -4.18 0.02
C THR A 21 10.61 -4.68 -0.80
N PHE A 22 9.49 -3.95 -0.71
CA PHE A 22 8.19 -4.28 -1.35
C PHE A 22 7.43 -5.46 -0.74
N SER A 23 7.70 -5.81 0.53
CA SER A 23 7.00 -6.90 1.21
C SER A 23 7.16 -8.26 0.52
N GLY A 24 8.23 -8.44 -0.26
CA GLY A 24 8.50 -9.63 -1.05
C GLY A 24 7.65 -9.79 -2.33
N VAL A 25 6.88 -8.77 -2.71
CA VAL A 25 6.12 -8.75 -3.97
C VAL A 25 7.06 -8.37 -5.11
N ASP A 26 6.96 -9.09 -6.25
CA ASP A 26 7.61 -8.69 -7.49
C ASP A 26 7.27 -7.24 -7.87
N TYR A 27 8.29 -6.43 -8.16
CA TYR A 27 8.14 -4.99 -8.37
C TYR A 27 7.14 -4.64 -9.48
N GLU A 28 7.25 -5.29 -10.64
CA GLU A 28 6.35 -5.04 -11.78
C GLU A 28 4.92 -5.48 -11.48
N THR A 29 4.76 -6.57 -10.74
CA THR A 29 3.44 -7.00 -10.25
C THR A 29 2.85 -6.01 -9.26
N GLY A 30 3.67 -5.46 -8.36
CA GLY A 30 3.27 -4.38 -7.45
C GLY A 30 2.81 -3.13 -8.19
N LEU A 31 3.52 -2.70 -9.23
CA LEU A 31 3.11 -1.56 -10.06
C LEU A 31 1.75 -1.80 -10.74
N ARG A 32 1.53 -3.00 -11.32
CA ARG A 32 0.23 -3.35 -11.90
C ARG A 32 -0.89 -3.35 -10.87
N ALA A 33 -0.63 -3.87 -9.66
CA ALA A 33 -1.60 -3.88 -8.57
C ALA A 33 -1.99 -2.45 -8.15
N VAL A 34 -1.01 -1.54 -8.07
CA VAL A 34 -1.24 -0.11 -7.79
C VAL A 34 -2.15 0.52 -8.86
N GLU A 35 -1.93 0.21 -10.15
CA GLU A 35 -2.78 0.74 -11.22
C GLU A 35 -4.21 0.17 -11.19
N GLU A 36 -4.42 -1.08 -10.77
CA GLU A 36 -5.76 -1.61 -10.53
C GLU A 36 -6.47 -0.91 -9.37
N ILE A 37 -5.76 -0.66 -8.26
CA ILE A 37 -6.29 0.08 -7.10
C ILE A 37 -6.56 1.55 -7.47
N ARG A 38 -5.76 2.15 -8.36
CA ARG A 38 -5.98 3.55 -8.78
C ARG A 38 -7.37 3.78 -9.39
N LYS A 39 -7.98 2.76 -9.99
CA LYS A 39 -9.33 2.84 -10.60
C LYS A 39 -10.44 3.08 -9.58
N ILE A 40 -10.20 2.77 -8.30
CA ILE A 40 -11.18 2.94 -7.21
C ILE A 40 -10.87 4.13 -6.31
N LEU A 41 -9.93 4.99 -6.72
CA LEU A 41 -9.52 6.16 -5.97
C LEU A 41 -10.69 7.14 -5.83
N PRO A 42 -11.07 7.55 -4.59
CA PRO A 42 -12.06 8.61 -4.40
C PRO A 42 -11.62 9.90 -5.12
N PRO A 43 -12.56 10.66 -5.70
CA PRO A 43 -12.22 11.94 -6.33
C PRO A 43 -11.47 12.86 -5.36
N GLY A 44 -10.32 13.38 -5.81
CA GLY A 44 -9.49 14.30 -5.02
C GLY A 44 -8.61 13.64 -3.94
N ALA A 45 -8.72 12.32 -3.72
CA ALA A 45 -7.87 11.61 -2.77
C ALA A 45 -6.52 11.24 -3.38
N SER A 46 -5.47 11.19 -2.55
CA SER A 46 -4.17 10.61 -2.91
C SER A 46 -4.18 9.08 -2.73
N MET A 47 -3.27 8.37 -3.40
CA MET A 47 -3.10 6.92 -3.18
C MET A 47 -2.71 6.60 -1.73
N ALA A 48 -1.93 7.48 -1.10
CA ALA A 48 -1.55 7.33 0.30
C ALA A 48 -2.77 7.47 1.21
N GLN A 49 -3.62 8.47 0.95
CA GLN A 49 -4.86 8.65 1.69
C GLN A 49 -5.82 7.46 1.54
N LEU A 50 -5.98 6.92 0.32
CA LEU A 50 -6.78 5.71 0.10
C LEU A 50 -6.26 4.53 0.93
N ALA A 51 -4.94 4.29 0.91
CA ALA A 51 -4.33 3.19 1.66
C ALA A 51 -4.53 3.36 3.18
N LEU A 52 -4.29 4.55 3.71
CA LEU A 52 -4.50 4.83 5.14
C LEU A 52 -5.97 4.73 5.53
N ARG A 53 -6.87 5.26 4.70
CA ARG A 53 -8.32 5.14 4.91
C ARG A 53 -8.74 3.68 4.93
N TRP A 54 -8.25 2.85 4.00
CA TRP A 54 -8.53 1.42 3.96
C TRP A 54 -8.09 0.71 5.24
N ILE A 55 -6.88 0.99 5.77
CA ILE A 55 -6.40 0.38 7.02
C ILE A 55 -7.29 0.81 8.21
N LEU A 56 -7.76 2.06 8.22
CA LEU A 56 -8.67 2.59 9.24
C LEU A 56 -10.09 2.02 9.15
N MET A 57 -10.46 1.31 8.07
CA MET A 57 -11.79 0.68 7.94
C MET A 57 -11.94 -0.61 8.77
N PHE A 58 -10.87 -1.11 9.39
CA PHE A 58 -10.90 -2.36 10.16
C PHE A 58 -11.12 -2.07 11.64
N ASP A 59 -12.16 -2.68 12.24
CA ASP A 59 -12.49 -2.53 13.67
C ASP A 59 -11.32 -2.84 14.62
N ALA A 60 -10.40 -3.73 14.20
CA ALA A 60 -9.21 -4.09 14.97
C ALA A 60 -8.13 -2.99 14.99
N VAL A 61 -8.25 -1.96 14.15
CA VAL A 61 -7.26 -0.89 14.01
C VAL A 61 -7.78 0.38 14.68
N SER A 62 -7.12 0.79 15.76
CA SER A 62 -7.42 2.06 16.44
C SER A 62 -6.59 3.25 15.93
N CYS A 63 -5.43 2.98 15.31
CA CYS A 63 -4.49 4.00 14.86
C CYS A 63 -3.59 3.46 13.75
N VAL A 64 -3.26 4.32 12.78
CA VAL A 64 -2.24 4.08 11.74
C VAL A 64 -1.04 4.99 11.97
N ILE A 65 0.18 4.48 11.78
CA ILE A 65 1.43 5.23 12.02
C ILE A 65 2.20 5.40 10.71
N PRO A 66 1.78 6.32 9.81
CA PRO A 66 2.47 6.55 8.56
C PRO A 66 3.73 7.41 8.76
N GLY A 67 4.75 7.17 7.93
CA GLY A 67 5.92 8.05 7.85
C GLY A 67 5.62 9.36 7.11
N GLY A 68 6.40 10.40 7.40
CA GLY A 68 6.34 11.69 6.70
C GLY A 68 7.68 12.41 6.78
N LYS A 69 8.27 12.73 5.61
CA LYS A 69 9.57 13.45 5.51
C LYS A 69 9.40 14.96 5.39
N ARG A 70 8.20 15.44 5.02
CA ARG A 70 7.87 16.87 4.86
C ARG A 70 6.50 17.16 5.46
N PRO A 71 6.23 18.41 5.91
CA PRO A 71 4.96 18.79 6.52
C PRO A 71 3.73 18.42 5.67
N SER A 72 3.78 18.66 4.36
CA SER A 72 2.67 18.33 3.46
C SER A 72 2.29 16.85 3.42
N GLN A 73 3.24 15.94 3.70
CA GLN A 73 2.92 14.51 3.79
C GLN A 73 2.19 14.19 5.09
N VAL A 74 2.53 14.89 6.19
CA VAL A 74 1.82 14.74 7.46
C VAL A 74 0.40 15.27 7.32
N GLU A 75 0.22 16.42 6.66
CA GLU A 75 -1.10 16.97 6.31
C GLU A 75 -1.92 15.99 5.46
N ASP A 76 -1.32 15.42 4.40
CA ASP A 76 -1.99 14.42 3.55
C ASP A 76 -2.38 13.16 4.33
N ASN A 77 -1.47 12.65 5.18
CA ASN A 77 -1.71 11.48 6.03
C ASN A 77 -2.85 11.70 7.03
N VAL A 78 -2.92 12.89 7.66
CA VAL A 78 -3.98 13.22 8.62
C VAL A 78 -5.32 13.36 7.90
N ALA A 79 -5.35 14.03 6.75
CA ALA A 79 -6.57 14.20 5.94
C ALA A 79 -7.17 12.86 5.46
N ALA A 80 -6.39 11.77 5.42
CA ALA A 80 -6.90 10.44 5.12
C ALA A 80 -8.02 9.98 6.07
N ALA A 81 -7.98 10.40 7.34
CA ALA A 81 -9.00 10.04 8.33
C ALA A 81 -10.34 10.75 8.07
N GLU A 82 -10.32 11.89 7.37
CA GLU A 82 -11.49 12.70 7.03
C GLU A 82 -12.14 12.27 5.71
N LEU A 83 -11.50 11.39 4.93
CA LEU A 83 -12.11 10.83 3.74
C LEU A 83 -13.40 10.08 4.10
N PRO A 84 -14.41 10.10 3.20
CA PRO A 84 -15.55 9.21 3.32
C PRO A 84 -15.11 7.75 3.51
N GLU A 85 -15.95 6.96 4.18
CA GLU A 85 -15.77 5.51 4.21
C GLU A 85 -15.69 4.93 2.79
N LEU A 86 -14.77 3.98 2.61
CA LEU A 86 -14.71 3.25 1.35
C LEU A 86 -15.94 2.37 1.25
N ASN A 87 -16.64 2.45 0.11
CA ASN A 87 -17.82 1.62 -0.09
C ASN A 87 -17.43 0.15 -0.32
N THR A 88 -18.42 -0.74 -0.27
CA THR A 88 -18.22 -2.19 -0.43
C THR A 88 -17.51 -2.56 -1.73
N VAL A 89 -17.73 -1.82 -2.83
CA VAL A 89 -17.07 -2.08 -4.12
C VAL A 89 -15.58 -1.76 -4.03
N GLN A 90 -15.22 -0.64 -3.41
CA GLN A 90 -13.82 -0.26 -3.22
C GLN A 90 -13.10 -1.26 -2.31
N MET A 91 -13.72 -1.64 -1.18
CA MET A 91 -13.17 -2.64 -0.27
C MET A 91 -12.98 -4.00 -0.94
N ALA A 92 -13.98 -4.45 -1.72
CA ALA A 92 -13.90 -5.70 -2.46
C ALA A 92 -12.80 -5.68 -3.52
N LYS A 93 -12.59 -4.55 -4.22
CA LYS A 93 -11.55 -4.45 -5.25
C LYS A 93 -10.14 -4.58 -4.67
N VAL A 94 -9.88 -4.04 -3.48
CA VAL A 94 -8.58 -4.22 -2.80
C VAL A 94 -8.34 -5.70 -2.49
N ASN A 95 -9.36 -6.40 -1.99
CA ASN A 95 -9.29 -7.84 -1.73
C ASN A 95 -9.07 -8.65 -3.01
N GLU A 96 -9.78 -8.32 -4.09
CA GLU A 96 -9.60 -8.96 -5.40
C GLU A 96 -8.17 -8.81 -5.92
N VAL A 97 -7.60 -7.60 -5.86
CA VAL A 97 -6.20 -7.35 -6.26
C VAL A 97 -5.24 -8.18 -5.41
N TYR A 98 -5.46 -8.24 -4.10
CA TYR A 98 -4.65 -9.06 -3.22
C TYR A 98 -4.73 -10.54 -3.61
N ASP A 99 -5.93 -11.09 -3.75
CA ASP A 99 -6.16 -12.51 -4.04
C ASP A 99 -5.59 -12.94 -5.38
N THR A 100 -5.72 -12.09 -6.40
CA THR A 100 -5.37 -12.43 -7.78
C THR A 100 -3.91 -12.13 -8.12
N MET A 101 -3.31 -11.11 -7.52
CA MET A 101 -1.98 -10.62 -7.91
C MET A 101 -0.89 -10.84 -6.86
N ILE A 102 -1.25 -10.80 -5.57
CA ILE A 102 -0.30 -10.69 -4.47
C ILE A 102 -0.21 -11.99 -3.65
N ARG A 103 -1.35 -12.59 -3.31
CA ARG A 103 -1.49 -13.70 -2.35
C ARG A 103 -0.52 -14.85 -2.62
N ALA A 104 -0.47 -15.33 -3.87
CA ALA A 104 0.40 -16.46 -4.23
C ALA A 104 1.90 -16.21 -3.94
N GLN A 105 2.35 -14.96 -4.04
CA GLN A 105 3.77 -14.60 -3.89
C GLN A 105 4.21 -14.50 -2.43
N VAL A 106 3.32 -14.03 -1.55
CA VAL A 106 3.72 -13.61 -0.19
C VAL A 106 2.87 -14.17 0.94
N HIS A 107 1.67 -14.70 0.69
CA HIS A 107 0.75 -15.09 1.77
C HIS A 107 1.30 -16.22 2.64
N HIS A 108 2.08 -17.14 2.06
CA HIS A 108 2.72 -18.25 2.79
C HIS A 108 3.88 -17.83 3.69
N ARG A 109 4.23 -16.53 3.72
CA ARG A 109 5.33 -15.99 4.52
C ARG A 109 4.88 -15.44 5.88
N TRP A 110 3.57 -15.42 6.16
CA TRP A 110 2.95 -14.85 7.36
C TRP A 110 1.91 -15.81 7.94
#